data_AF-A0A645I2U1-F1
#
_entry.id   AF-A0A645I2U1-F1
#
_cell.length_a   1.000
_cell.length_b   1.000
_cell.length_c   1.000
_cell.angle_alpha   90.00
_cell.angle_beta   90.00
_cell.angle_gamma   90.00
#
_symmetry.space_group_name_H-M   'P 1'
#
loop_
_entity.id
_entity.type
_entity.pdbx_description
1 polymer ?
#
loop_
_entity_poly.entity_id
_entity_poly.type
_entity_poly.pdbx_seq_one_letter_code
_entity_poly.pdbx_strand_id
1 'polypeptide(L)'
;MLTTVETEEEVIEYCGALLQYYRETGIYGERTAPWVERLGFDAVKHILGDAAKRKDLIEALDVATAVKRKDPWHEVVGDRDIQEKLYSIDRRELVTVGD
;
A
#
# COMPACT_ATOMS: atom_id res chain seq x y z
N MET A 1 -12.25 18.28 -0.97
CA MET A 1 -12.79 17.21 -0.09
C MET A 1 -13.45 16.15 -0.97
N LEU A 2 -13.07 14.87 -0.80
CA LEU A 2 -13.58 13.76 -1.60
C LEU A 2 -15.04 13.45 -1.23
N THR A 3 -15.25 12.92 -0.02
CA THR A 3 -16.57 12.60 0.52
C THR A 3 -16.49 12.43 2.05
N THR A 4 -17.64 12.21 2.68
CA THR A 4 -17.80 11.72 4.06
C THR A 4 -18.66 10.46 4.02
N VAL A 5 -18.34 9.48 4.84
CA VAL A 5 -19.03 8.18 4.92
C VAL A 5 -19.34 7.84 6.37
N GLU A 6 -20.29 6.94 6.60
CA GLU A 6 -20.81 6.64 7.93
C GLU A 6 -20.10 5.44 8.57
N THR A 7 -19.62 4.49 7.76
CA THR A 7 -19.06 3.23 8.26
C THR A 7 -17.58 3.05 7.92
N GLU A 8 -16.93 2.17 8.68
CA GLU A 8 -15.54 1.78 8.43
C GLU A 8 -15.40 1.02 7.10
N GLU A 9 -16.36 0.16 6.78
CA GLU A 9 -16.37 -0.60 5.53
C GLU A 9 -16.39 0.34 4.31
N GLU A 10 -17.18 1.41 4.37
CA GLU A 10 -17.20 2.42 3.31
C GLU A 10 -15.84 3.13 3.20
N VAL A 11 -15.20 3.48 4.32
CA VAL A 11 -13.84 4.08 4.30
C VAL A 11 -12.87 3.13 3.59
N ILE A 12 -12.90 1.84 3.93
CA ILE A 12 -12.04 0.82 3.33
C ILE A 12 -12.32 0.70 1.82
N GLU A 13 -13.58 0.71 1.40
CA GLU A 13 -13.99 0.68 0.00
C GLU A 13 -13.43 1.89 -0.78
N TYR A 14 -13.61 3.12 -0.26
CA TYR A 14 -13.10 4.33 -0.93
C TYR A 14 -11.57 4.33 -0.99
N CYS A 15 -10.89 3.95 0.09
CA CYS A 15 -9.44 3.85 0.13
C CYS A 15 -8.91 2.79 -0.83
N GLY A 16 -9.52 1.61 -0.86
CA GLY A 16 -9.14 0.53 -1.77
C GLY A 16 -9.34 0.93 -3.23
N ALA A 17 -10.49 1.54 -3.57
CA ALA A 17 -10.75 2.03 -4.91
C ALA A 17 -9.75 3.12 -5.35
N LEU A 18 -9.42 4.06 -4.46
CA LEU A 18 -8.39 5.08 -4.71
C LEU A 18 -7.03 4.44 -4.98
N LEU A 19 -6.63 3.46 -4.15
CA LEU A 19 -5.36 2.75 -4.31
C LEU A 19 -5.29 2.02 -5.65
N GLN A 20 -6.33 1.28 -6.03
CA GLN A 20 -6.35 0.59 -7.31
C GLN A 20 -6.31 1.56 -8.47
N TYR A 21 -7.11 2.63 -8.43
CA TYR A 21 -7.14 3.61 -9.50
C TYR A 21 -5.77 4.28 -9.68
N TYR A 22 -5.10 4.59 -8.58
CA TYR A 22 -3.72 5.06 -8.59
C TYR A 22 -2.75 4.01 -9.18
N ARG A 23 -2.87 2.72 -8.82
CA ARG A 23 -2.02 1.65 -9.37
C ARG A 23 -2.13 1.52 -10.89
N GLU A 24 -3.31 1.76 -11.46
CA GLU A 24 -3.56 1.61 -12.89
C GLU A 24 -3.21 2.85 -13.71
N THR A 25 -3.25 4.03 -13.11
CA THR A 25 -3.11 5.31 -13.83
C THR A 25 -1.89 6.13 -13.44
N GLY A 26 -1.20 5.74 -12.36
CA GLY A 26 0.06 6.32 -11.94
C GLY A 26 1.19 6.00 -12.92
N ILE A 27 2.09 6.96 -13.11
CA ILE A 27 3.33 6.74 -13.88
C ILE A 27 4.48 6.39 -12.93
N TYR A 28 5.53 5.75 -13.46
CA TYR A 28 6.67 5.32 -12.63
C TYR A 28 7.30 6.48 -11.86
N GLY A 29 7.43 6.30 -10.54
CA GLY A 29 8.01 7.31 -9.64
C GLY A 29 7.09 8.49 -9.30
N GLU A 30 5.85 8.50 -9.81
CA GLU A 30 4.86 9.49 -9.43
C GLU A 30 4.46 9.33 -7.96
N ARG A 31 4.09 10.44 -7.32
CA ARG A 31 3.47 10.43 -5.99
C ARG A 31 1.99 10.79 -6.14
N THR A 32 1.19 10.38 -5.16
CA THR A 32 -0.27 10.56 -5.20
C THR A 32 -0.71 12.02 -5.33
N ALA A 33 0.00 12.99 -4.74
CA ALA A 33 -0.34 14.41 -4.89
C ALA A 33 -0.17 14.91 -6.35
N PRO A 34 1.01 14.80 -7.00
CA PRO A 34 1.17 15.08 -8.43
C PRO A 34 0.21 14.30 -9.34
N TRP A 35 -0.10 13.05 -8.98
CA TRP A 35 -1.05 12.21 -9.72
C TRP A 35 -2.47 12.81 -9.71
N VAL A 36 -2.96 13.25 -8.55
CA VAL A 36 -4.27 13.93 -8.45
C VAL A 36 -4.27 15.24 -9.24
N GLU A 37 -3.18 16.00 -9.20
CA GLU A 37 -3.05 17.24 -9.97
C GLU A 37 -3.09 16.98 -11.48
N ARG A 38 -2.40 15.93 -11.95
CA ARG A 38 -2.35 15.55 -13.37
C ARG A 38 -3.69 15.03 -13.90
N LEU A 39 -4.37 14.16 -13.15
CA LEU A 39 -5.67 13.64 -13.56
C LEU A 39 -6.81 14.65 -13.34
N GLY A 40 -6.61 15.59 -12.42
CA GLY A 40 -7.64 16.51 -11.95
C GLY A 40 -8.46 15.90 -10.82
N PHE A 41 -8.57 16.64 -9.71
CA PHE A 41 -9.30 16.20 -8.52
C PHE A 41 -10.75 15.83 -8.82
N ASP A 42 -11.44 16.59 -9.68
CA ASP A 42 -12.84 16.32 -10.03
C ASP A 42 -13.01 15.03 -10.84
N ALA A 43 -12.04 14.67 -11.68
CA ALA A 43 -12.06 13.41 -12.41
C ALA A 43 -11.89 12.22 -11.45
N VAL A 44 -10.92 12.31 -10.53
CA VAL A 44 -10.71 11.30 -9.47
C VAL A 44 -11.98 11.17 -8.61
N LYS A 45 -12.55 12.29 -8.19
CA LYS A 45 -13.79 12.32 -7.41
C LYS A 45 -14.98 11.71 -8.17
N HIS A 46 -15.10 11.96 -9.46
CA HIS A 46 -16.17 11.38 -10.28
C HIS A 46 -16.04 9.85 -10.37
N ILE A 47 -14.84 9.33 -10.61
CA ILE A 47 -14.59 7.88 -10.65
C ILE A 47 -14.90 7.24 -9.30
N LEU A 48 -14.40 7.81 -8.21
CA LEU A 48 -14.61 7.28 -6.87
C LEU A 48 -16.03 7.50 -6.35
N GLY A 49 -16.79 8.47 -6.87
CA GLY A 49 -18.19 8.68 -6.50
C GLY A 49 -19.15 7.64 -7.08
N ASP A 50 -18.77 7.00 -8.17
CA ASP A 50 -19.57 5.97 -8.84
C ASP A 50 -19.40 4.60 -8.14
N ALA A 51 -20.49 4.11 -7.54
CA ALA A 51 -20.49 2.85 -6.80
C ALA A 51 -20.16 1.63 -7.66
N ALA A 52 -20.57 1.62 -8.93
CA ALA A 52 -20.24 0.52 -9.84
C ALA A 52 -18.74 0.49 -10.13
N LYS A 53 -18.16 1.66 -10.42
CA LYS A 53 -16.70 1.76 -10.65
C LYS A 53 -15.89 1.43 -9.40
N ARG A 54 -16.31 1.89 -8.22
CA ARG A 54 -15.64 1.52 -6.96
C ARG A 54 -15.64 0.01 -6.76
N LYS A 55 -16.76 -0.65 -7.01
CA LYS A 55 -16.86 -2.11 -6.91
C LYS A 55 -15.88 -2.80 -7.86
N ASP A 56 -15.85 -2.39 -9.14
CA ASP A 56 -14.93 -2.95 -10.13
C ASP A 56 -13.45 -2.77 -9.72
N LEU A 57 -13.11 -1.60 -9.17
CA LEU A 57 -11.77 -1.30 -8.67
C LEU A 57 -11.40 -2.17 -7.45
N ILE A 58 -12.33 -2.40 -6.53
CA ILE A 58 -12.09 -3.27 -5.37
C ILE A 58 -11.89 -4.72 -5.81
N GLU A 59 -12.70 -5.23 -6.73
CA GLU A 59 -12.53 -6.58 -7.28
C GLU A 59 -11.17 -6.73 -7.97
N ALA A 60 -10.74 -5.72 -8.74
CA ALA A 60 -9.42 -5.71 -9.37
C ALA A 60 -8.27 -5.65 -8.35
N LEU A 61 -8.45 -4.89 -7.25
CA LEU A 61 -7.49 -4.82 -6.16
C LEU A 61 -7.36 -6.18 -5.44
N ASP A 62 -8.48 -6.85 -5.20
CA ASP A 62 -8.51 -8.16 -4.55
C ASP A 62 -7.73 -9.19 -5.37
N VAL A 63 -7.94 -9.22 -6.68
CA VAL A 63 -7.17 -10.08 -7.59
C VAL A 63 -5.68 -9.71 -7.56
N ALA A 64 -5.35 -8.42 -7.61
CA ALA A 64 -3.95 -7.96 -7.63
C ALA A 64 -3.21 -8.24 -6.32
N THR A 65 -3.92 -8.33 -5.20
CA THR A 65 -3.34 -8.52 -3.86
C THR A 65 -3.45 -9.95 -3.35
N ALA A 66 -4.22 -10.83 -4.01
CA ALA A 66 -4.50 -12.20 -3.58
C ALA A 66 -3.25 -12.98 -3.15
N VAL A 67 -2.14 -12.83 -3.89
CA VAL A 67 -0.87 -13.55 -3.62
C VAL A 67 -0.12 -13.01 -2.40
N LYS A 68 -0.34 -11.74 -2.03
CA LYS A 68 0.42 -11.03 -0.98
C LYS A 68 -0.34 -10.86 0.34
N ARG A 69 -1.47 -11.55 0.53
CA ARG A 69 -2.28 -11.46 1.76
C ARG A 69 -1.66 -12.17 2.97
N LYS A 70 -0.61 -12.98 2.78
CA LYS A 70 0.11 -13.59 3.90
C LYS A 70 1.00 -12.52 4.55
N ASP A 71 0.81 -12.30 5.85
CA ASP A 71 1.65 -11.39 6.64
C ASP A 71 3.12 -11.87 6.58
N PRO A 72 4.04 -11.08 5.99
CA PRO A 72 5.44 -11.46 5.86
C PRO A 72 6.17 -11.50 7.21
N TRP A 73 5.63 -10.85 8.24
CA TRP A 73 6.24 -10.80 9.57
C TRP A 73 5.74 -11.91 10.50
N HIS A 74 4.68 -12.62 10.13
CA HIS A 74 4.07 -13.66 10.98
C HIS A 74 5.09 -14.72 11.40
N GLU A 75 5.94 -15.16 10.48
CA GLU A 75 7.01 -16.13 10.73
C GLU A 75 8.14 -15.53 11.59
N VAL A 76 8.46 -14.25 11.37
CA VAL A 76 9.49 -13.54 12.14
C VAL A 76 9.04 -13.30 13.58
N VAL A 77 7.78 -12.96 13.82
CA VAL A 77 7.25 -12.71 15.18
C VAL A 77 7.24 -13.98 16.03
N GLY A 78 7.01 -15.14 15.41
CA GLY A 78 6.93 -16.43 16.10
C GLY A 78 8.27 -17.13 16.36
N ASP A 79 9.34 -16.73 15.69
CA ASP A 79 10.61 -17.46 15.69
C ASP A 79 11.77 -16.61 16.26
N ARG A 80 12.23 -17.01 17.44
CA ARG A 80 13.30 -16.32 18.18
C ARG A 80 14.66 -16.39 17.47
N ASP A 81 14.94 -17.47 16.74
CA ASP A 81 16.20 -17.63 16.01
C ASP A 81 16.23 -16.72 14.78
N ILE A 82 15.08 -16.56 14.10
CA ILE A 82 14.93 -15.60 12.99
C ILE A 82 15.08 -14.16 13.50
N GLN A 83 14.47 -13.84 14.65
CA GLN A 83 14.63 -12.52 15.28
C GLN A 83 16.07 -12.21 15.64
N GLU A 84 16.78 -13.17 16.24
CA GLU A 84 18.18 -12.98 16.62
C GLU A 84 19.05 -12.74 15.38
N LYS A 85 18.85 -13.48 14.30
CA LYS A 85 19.58 -13.29 13.04
C LYS A 85 19.30 -11.95 12.34
N LEU A 86 18.04 -11.47 12.36
CA LEU A 86 17.64 -10.23 11.70
C LEU A 86 17.98 -8.97 12.50
N TYR A 87 17.88 -9.05 13.84
CA TYR A 87 17.95 -7.88 14.71
C TYR A 87 19.23 -7.77 15.54
N SER A 88 20.06 -8.82 15.61
CA SER A 88 21.40 -8.67 16.18
C SER A 88 22.33 -8.01 15.17
N ILE A 89 22.82 -6.82 15.51
CA ILE A 89 23.90 -6.18 14.76
C ILE A 89 25.20 -6.85 15.22
N ASP A 90 25.69 -7.82 14.45
CA ASP A 90 27.06 -8.30 14.61
C ASP A 90 28.01 -7.16 14.19
N ARG A 91 28.50 -6.38 15.15
CA ARG A 91 29.50 -5.32 14.92
C ARG A 91 30.81 -5.97 14.47
N ARG A 92 30.91 -6.33 13.18
CA ARG A 92 32.15 -6.80 12.55
C ARG A 92 33.12 -5.69 12.16
N GLU A 93 32.91 -4.46 12.60
CA GLU A 93 33.88 -3.37 12.44
C GLU A 93 34.55 -3.02 13.76
N LEU A 94 35.28 -4.00 14.30
CA LEU A 94 36.52 -3.77 15.03
C LEU A 94 37.60 -4.71 14.45
N VAL A 95 37.70 -4.78 13.12
CA VAL A 95 38.94 -5.23 12.49
C VAL A 95 39.86 -4.02 12.49
N THR A 96 40.59 -3.83 13.58
CA THR A 96 41.77 -2.97 13.56
C THR A 96 42.79 -3.62 12.63
N VAL A 97 42.87 -3.10 11.40
CA VAL A 97 44.05 -3.27 10.54
C VAL A 97 45.04 -2.18 10.93
N GLY A 98 46.25 -2.58 11.33
CA GLY A 98 47.40 -1.71 11.67
C GLY A 98 47.61 -1.58 13.19
N ASP A 99 48.79 -1.85 13.78
CA ASP A 99 50.15 -2.11 13.28
C ASP A 99 50.79 -3.32 13.97
#